data_AF-A0A9E5YZW0-F1
#
_entry.id   AF-A0A9E5YZW0-F1
#
_cell.length_a   1.000
_cell.length_b   1.000
_cell.length_c   1.000
_cell.angle_alpha   90.00
_cell.angle_beta   90.00
_cell.angle_gamma   90.00
#
_symmetry.space_group_name_H-M   'P 1'
#
loop_
_entity.id
_entity.type
_entity.pdbx_description
1 polymer ?
#
loop_
_entity_poly.entity_id
_entity_poly.type
_entity_poly.pdbx_seq_one_letter_code
_entity_poly.pdbx_strand_id
1 'polypeptide(L)'
;VIPLGLFLIPSVNPQSWLFTGTFTSWVLIWLALTQTDRRRLIWTLVFAFFAIGLAVASRSDGPLIEVVVIISVTVIASSEKRLIKQRLLPVAIAGFVLLVWKNSQLVSALKNSLVEQGSGFFAPYYTLHNLPRMIEFYFGDFATRIGDSDTGMPPIVVLGALLIFVVLLLWAMRSVGRARGVVAIGLLSLLIFVPVLVLNNARYQIGGLFLPRYMWPFLFGFVFVLSSNIRRKSDALSLGEAGLVVGAFVPSAIAAQFILVKRYTVSASSTSWDLDADKLWWWSWGPSPLTAVALGAIFATVFIFGVVTLIAISERNTINDLA
;
A
#
# COMPACT_ATOMS: atom_id res chain seq x y z
N VAL A 1 -0.30 6.08 6.21
CA VAL A 1 -0.95 5.24 5.17
C VAL A 1 -1.96 6.03 4.33
N ILE A 2 -2.94 6.69 4.92
CA ILE A 2 -4.08 7.25 4.15
C ILE A 2 -3.77 8.54 3.39
N PRO A 3 -3.02 9.53 3.91
CA PRO A 3 -2.77 10.77 3.18
C PRO A 3 -1.84 10.58 1.98
N LEU A 4 -0.73 9.88 2.18
CA LEU A 4 0.24 9.60 1.12
C LEU A 4 -0.34 8.63 0.07
N GLY A 5 -1.31 7.79 0.41
CA GLY A 5 -1.90 6.83 -0.52
C GLY A 5 -2.94 7.48 -1.41
N LEU A 6 -3.77 8.34 -0.82
CA LEU A 6 -4.65 9.23 -1.56
C LEU A 6 -3.87 10.21 -2.46
N PHE A 7 -2.64 10.57 -2.09
CA PHE A 7 -1.75 11.37 -2.93
C PHE A 7 -1.10 10.54 -4.06
N LEU A 8 -0.54 9.37 -3.74
CA LEU A 8 0.22 8.58 -4.71
C LEU A 8 -0.69 7.88 -5.71
N ILE A 9 -1.73 7.15 -5.29
CA ILE A 9 -2.57 6.32 -6.19
C ILE A 9 -3.05 7.08 -7.45
N PRO A 10 -3.61 8.31 -7.35
CA PRO A 10 -4.06 9.05 -8.53
C PRO A 10 -2.94 9.77 -9.30
N SER A 11 -1.69 9.70 -8.85
CA SER A 11 -0.57 10.39 -9.50
C SER A 11 0.07 9.57 -10.62
N VAL A 12 0.84 10.24 -11.47
CA VAL A 12 1.65 9.64 -12.54
C VAL A 12 3.01 9.14 -12.03
N ASN A 13 3.19 8.98 -10.72
CA ASN A 13 4.43 8.49 -10.14
C ASN A 13 4.59 6.99 -10.45
N PRO A 14 5.78 6.50 -10.84
CA PRO A 14 6.02 5.07 -11.03
C PRO A 14 5.67 4.22 -9.80
N GLN A 15 5.77 4.77 -8.59
CA GLN A 15 5.31 4.09 -7.37
C GLN A 15 3.81 3.80 -7.38
N SER A 16 3.01 4.69 -7.93
CA SER A 16 1.55 4.55 -8.02
C SER A 16 1.17 3.37 -8.89
N TRP A 17 1.87 3.21 -10.01
CA TRP A 17 1.67 2.11 -10.93
C TRP A 17 2.14 0.78 -10.32
N LEU A 18 3.25 0.79 -9.59
CA LEU A 18 3.69 -0.36 -8.79
C LEU A 18 2.60 -0.77 -7.81
N PHE A 19 2.05 0.17 -7.04
CA PHE A 19 1.05 -0.11 -6.01
C PHE A 19 -0.25 -0.63 -6.62
N THR A 20 -0.80 0.08 -7.60
CA THR A 20 -2.03 -0.32 -8.27
C THR A 20 -1.87 -1.69 -8.93
N GLY A 21 -0.78 -1.92 -9.67
CA GLY A 21 -0.48 -3.22 -10.26
C GLY A 21 -0.41 -4.34 -9.22
N THR A 22 0.32 -4.12 -8.13
CA THR A 22 0.52 -5.10 -7.05
C THR A 22 -0.77 -5.48 -6.32
N PHE A 23 -1.64 -4.50 -5.99
CA PHE A 23 -2.91 -4.82 -5.32
C PHE A 23 -3.90 -5.47 -6.26
N THR A 24 -3.98 -4.99 -7.50
CA THR A 24 -4.86 -5.57 -8.50
C THR A 24 -4.42 -6.99 -8.86
N SER A 25 -3.11 -7.27 -8.98
CA SER A 25 -2.59 -8.62 -9.24
C SER A 25 -2.97 -9.57 -8.12
N TRP A 26 -2.82 -9.17 -6.85
CA TRP A 26 -3.20 -9.98 -5.69
C TRP A 26 -4.66 -10.46 -5.78
N VAL A 27 -5.60 -9.52 -5.99
CA VAL A 27 -7.03 -9.80 -6.07
C VAL A 27 -7.35 -10.70 -7.27
N LEU A 28 -6.75 -10.41 -8.43
CA LEU A 28 -7.04 -11.17 -9.65
C LEU A 28 -6.43 -12.57 -9.63
N ILE A 29 -5.24 -12.78 -9.05
CA ILE A 29 -4.67 -14.12 -8.85
C ILE A 29 -5.58 -14.92 -7.91
N TRP A 30 -6.04 -14.30 -6.82
CA TRP A 30 -6.98 -14.95 -5.91
C TRP A 30 -8.30 -15.34 -6.62
N LEU A 31 -8.88 -14.44 -7.41
CA LEU A 31 -10.08 -14.71 -8.20
C LEU A 31 -9.86 -15.78 -9.27
N ALA A 32 -8.69 -15.83 -9.90
CA ALA A 32 -8.36 -16.84 -10.88
C ALA A 32 -8.32 -18.25 -10.26
N LEU A 33 -7.87 -18.36 -9.00
CA LEU A 33 -7.88 -19.62 -8.28
C LEU A 33 -9.30 -20.10 -7.95
N THR A 34 -10.23 -19.19 -7.63
CA THR A 34 -11.58 -19.56 -7.22
C THR A 34 -12.57 -19.67 -8.38
N GLN A 35 -12.19 -19.25 -9.58
CA GLN A 35 -13.09 -19.22 -10.73
C GLN A 35 -13.35 -20.61 -11.33
N THR A 36 -14.62 -20.91 -11.59
CA THR A 36 -15.05 -22.16 -12.23
C THR A 36 -15.38 -21.97 -13.71
N ASP A 37 -15.85 -20.79 -14.11
CA ASP A 37 -16.17 -20.47 -15.50
C ASP A 37 -14.91 -20.17 -16.32
N ARG A 38 -14.73 -20.89 -17.44
CA ARG A 38 -13.53 -20.79 -18.28
C ARG A 38 -13.37 -19.40 -18.92
N ARG A 39 -14.46 -18.77 -19.35
CA ARG A 39 -14.39 -17.45 -20.00
C ARG A 39 -13.96 -16.41 -18.98
N ARG A 40 -14.58 -16.40 -17.80
CA ARG A 40 -14.22 -15.50 -16.70
C ARG A 40 -12.79 -15.76 -16.24
N LEU A 41 -12.35 -17.02 -16.15
CA LEU A 41 -10.97 -17.35 -15.79
C LEU A 41 -9.97 -16.73 -16.77
N ILE A 42 -10.20 -16.86 -18.09
CA ILE A 42 -9.33 -16.27 -19.11
C ILE A 42 -9.24 -14.75 -18.92
N TRP A 43 -10.36 -14.05 -18.77
CA TRP A 43 -10.36 -12.60 -18.55
C TRP A 43 -9.67 -12.21 -17.25
N THR A 44 -9.92 -12.92 -16.15
CA THR A 44 -9.23 -12.68 -14.87
C THR A 44 -7.73 -12.84 -15.03
N LEU A 45 -7.25 -13.86 -15.76
CA LEU A 45 -5.83 -14.05 -16.03
C LEU A 45 -5.24 -12.94 -16.91
N VAL A 46 -5.94 -12.53 -17.96
CA VAL A 46 -5.52 -11.41 -18.82
C VAL A 46 -5.32 -10.14 -17.99
N PHE A 47 -6.31 -9.79 -17.16
CA PHE A 47 -6.19 -8.63 -16.28
C PHE A 47 -5.11 -8.82 -15.19
N ALA A 48 -4.92 -10.04 -14.69
CA ALA A 48 -3.85 -10.33 -13.72
C ALA A 48 -2.47 -10.08 -14.34
N PHE A 49 -2.23 -10.57 -15.55
CA PHE A 49 -0.98 -10.33 -16.27
C PHE A 49 -0.77 -8.86 -16.61
N PHE A 50 -1.84 -8.13 -16.96
CA PHE A 50 -1.77 -6.68 -17.14
C PHE A 50 -1.35 -5.96 -15.86
N ALA A 51 -1.96 -6.31 -14.72
CA ALA A 51 -1.64 -5.73 -13.42
C ALA A 51 -0.19 -6.03 -12.98
N ILE A 52 0.25 -7.29 -13.14
CA ILE A 52 1.64 -7.70 -12.92
C ILE A 52 2.57 -6.92 -13.85
N GLY A 53 2.23 -6.80 -15.13
CA GLY A 53 3.01 -6.05 -16.11
C GLY A 53 3.18 -4.58 -15.71
N LEU A 54 2.10 -3.95 -15.24
CA LEU A 54 2.14 -2.60 -14.70
C LEU A 54 3.12 -2.51 -13.53
N ALA A 55 3.06 -3.42 -12.55
CA ALA A 55 3.96 -3.43 -11.40
C ALA A 55 5.43 -3.66 -11.79
N VAL A 56 5.69 -4.65 -12.63
CA VAL A 56 7.03 -5.04 -13.09
C VAL A 56 7.67 -3.94 -13.92
N ALA A 57 6.91 -3.27 -14.79
CA ALA A 57 7.43 -2.21 -15.66
C ALA A 57 7.66 -0.88 -14.92
N SER A 58 7.04 -0.70 -13.75
CA SER A 58 7.09 0.57 -13.02
C SER A 58 8.44 0.84 -12.37
N ARG A 59 9.10 -0.19 -11.83
CA ARG A 59 10.34 -0.06 -11.03
C ARG A 59 11.20 -1.31 -11.12
N SER A 60 12.50 -1.15 -10.87
CA SER A 60 13.48 -2.24 -10.88
C SER A 60 13.22 -3.33 -9.84
N ASP A 61 12.61 -2.98 -8.70
CA ASP A 61 12.24 -3.88 -7.60
C ASP A 61 10.82 -4.48 -7.75
N GLY A 62 10.02 -3.98 -8.69
CA GLY A 62 8.65 -4.43 -8.96
C GLY A 62 8.48 -5.95 -9.12
N PRO A 63 9.29 -6.65 -9.94
CA PRO A 63 9.16 -8.10 -10.08
C PRO A 63 9.45 -8.89 -8.80
N LEU A 64 10.34 -8.43 -7.92
CA LEU A 64 10.57 -9.10 -6.63
C LEU A 64 9.36 -8.94 -5.70
N ILE A 65 8.74 -7.76 -5.73
CA ILE A 65 7.52 -7.46 -4.98
C ILE A 65 6.37 -8.35 -5.47
N GLU A 66 6.19 -8.50 -6.78
CA GLU A 66 5.18 -9.40 -7.37
C GLU A 66 5.41 -10.86 -7.00
N VAL A 67 6.66 -11.34 -6.98
CA VAL A 67 6.96 -12.70 -6.52
C VAL A 67 6.53 -12.89 -5.06
N VAL A 68 6.75 -11.90 -4.18
CA VAL A 68 6.26 -11.96 -2.80
C VAL A 68 4.74 -12.03 -2.74
N VAL A 69 4.02 -11.27 -3.57
CA VAL A 69 2.55 -11.35 -3.70
C VAL A 69 2.11 -12.74 -4.11
N ILE A 70 2.70 -13.28 -5.17
CA ILE A 70 2.33 -14.59 -5.71
C ILE A 70 2.61 -15.71 -4.69
N ILE A 71 3.75 -15.66 -3.98
CA ILE A 71 4.06 -16.59 -2.88
C ILE A 71 3.02 -16.46 -1.78
N SER A 72 2.68 -15.24 -1.38
CA SER A 72 1.70 -14.98 -0.32
C SER A 72 0.32 -15.56 -0.66
N VAL A 73 -0.18 -15.31 -1.88
CA VAL A 73 -1.42 -15.90 -2.39
C VAL A 73 -1.34 -17.42 -2.41
N THR A 74 -0.22 -17.99 -2.86
CA THR A 74 0.00 -19.44 -2.90
C THR A 74 -0.06 -20.06 -1.51
N VAL A 75 0.57 -19.45 -0.51
CA VAL A 75 0.55 -19.94 0.88
C VAL A 75 -0.86 -19.91 1.45
N ILE A 76 -1.61 -18.82 1.21
CA ILE A 76 -3.00 -18.71 1.69
C ILE A 76 -3.89 -19.74 0.99
N ALA A 77 -3.85 -19.82 -0.34
CA ALA A 77 -4.56 -20.83 -1.11
C ALA A 77 -4.15 -22.25 -0.70
N SER A 78 -2.93 -22.42 -0.19
CA SER A 78 -2.45 -23.70 0.28
C SER A 78 -3.08 -24.20 1.58
N SER A 79 -3.71 -23.31 2.33
CA SER A 79 -4.51 -23.70 3.49
C SER A 79 -5.89 -24.20 3.09
N GLU A 80 -6.31 -24.02 1.84
CA GLU A 80 -7.64 -24.38 1.36
C GLU A 80 -7.59 -25.69 0.56
N LYS A 81 -8.16 -26.76 1.12
CA LYS A 81 -8.17 -28.10 0.51
C LYS A 81 -8.72 -28.11 -0.92
N ARG A 82 -9.71 -27.25 -1.21
CA ARG A 82 -10.36 -27.15 -2.53
C ARG A 82 -9.41 -26.57 -3.61
N LEU A 83 -8.50 -25.68 -3.23
CA LEU A 83 -7.62 -24.96 -4.16
C LEU A 83 -6.26 -25.67 -4.34
N ILE A 84 -6.04 -26.83 -3.73
CA ILE A 84 -4.73 -27.51 -3.72
C ILE A 84 -4.21 -27.84 -5.11
N LYS A 85 -5.12 -28.25 -6.02
CA LYS A 85 -4.77 -28.61 -7.40
C LYS A 85 -4.47 -27.39 -8.28
N GLN A 86 -4.91 -26.19 -7.89
CA GLN A 86 -4.73 -24.96 -8.66
C GLN A 86 -3.47 -24.18 -8.26
N ARG A 87 -2.68 -24.67 -7.29
CA ARG A 87 -1.44 -24.01 -6.82
C ARG A 87 -0.34 -23.89 -7.88
N LEU A 88 -0.37 -24.76 -8.89
CA LEU A 88 0.60 -24.71 -9.98
C LEU A 88 0.47 -23.42 -10.80
N LEU A 89 -0.72 -22.82 -10.85
CA LEU A 89 -0.95 -21.58 -11.59
C LEU A 89 -0.15 -20.40 -11.01
N PRO A 90 -0.27 -20.03 -9.72
CA PRO A 90 0.60 -19.05 -9.08
C PRO A 90 2.09 -19.36 -9.25
N VAL A 91 2.51 -20.62 -9.07
CA VAL A 91 3.93 -21.01 -9.23
C VAL A 91 4.42 -20.75 -10.65
N ALA A 92 3.61 -21.07 -11.67
CA ALA A 92 3.93 -20.79 -13.07
C ALA A 92 4.01 -19.28 -13.34
N ILE A 93 3.11 -18.48 -12.77
CA ILE A 93 3.13 -17.02 -12.87
C ILE A 93 4.42 -16.46 -12.23
N ALA A 94 4.81 -16.93 -11.03
CA ALA A 94 6.05 -16.51 -10.38
C ALA A 94 7.28 -16.86 -11.22
N GLY A 95 7.31 -18.08 -11.78
CA GLY A 95 8.37 -18.51 -12.69
C GLY A 95 8.47 -17.60 -13.92
N PHE A 96 7.34 -17.26 -14.53
CA PHE A 96 7.29 -16.32 -15.66
C PHE A 96 7.82 -14.92 -15.29
N VAL A 97 7.39 -14.36 -14.16
CA VAL A 97 7.87 -13.05 -13.67
C VAL A 97 9.38 -13.06 -13.46
N LEU A 98 9.92 -14.11 -12.83
CA LEU A 98 11.37 -14.26 -12.62
C LEU A 98 12.15 -14.42 -13.94
N LEU A 99 11.59 -15.14 -14.91
CA LEU A 99 12.19 -15.27 -16.24
C LEU A 99 12.23 -13.93 -16.98
N VAL A 100 11.14 -13.15 -16.96
CA VAL A 100 11.10 -11.81 -17.55
C VAL A 100 12.11 -10.89 -16.85
N TRP A 101 12.16 -10.91 -15.52
CA TRP A 101 13.11 -10.10 -14.76
C TRP A 101 14.56 -10.43 -15.08
N LYS A 102 14.92 -11.73 -15.09
CA LYS A 102 16.29 -12.19 -15.41
C LYS A 102 16.75 -11.73 -16.80
N ASN A 103 15.85 -11.70 -17.77
CA ASN A 103 16.15 -11.31 -19.15
C ASN A 103 16.03 -9.79 -19.40
N SER A 104 15.61 -9.00 -18.41
CA SER A 104 15.54 -7.56 -18.54
C SER A 104 16.94 -6.92 -18.49
N GLN A 105 17.23 -5.98 -19.40
CA GLN A 105 18.52 -5.30 -19.48
C GLN A 105 18.88 -4.53 -18.19
N LEU A 106 17.87 -4.19 -17.38
CA LEU A 106 18.01 -3.50 -16.09
C LEU A 106 18.80 -4.32 -15.05
N VAL A 107 18.63 -5.66 -15.04
CA VAL A 107 19.36 -6.56 -14.10
C VAL A 107 20.83 -6.68 -14.49
N SER A 108 21.13 -6.68 -15.78
CA SER A 108 22.51 -6.69 -16.28
C SER A 108 23.25 -5.40 -15.91
N ALA A 109 22.57 -4.24 -15.94
CA ALA A 109 23.15 -2.96 -15.51
C ALA A 109 23.37 -2.90 -13.97
N LEU A 110 22.41 -3.36 -13.17
CA LEU A 110 22.51 -3.38 -11.70
C LEU A 110 23.60 -4.34 -11.19
N LYS A 111 23.81 -5.48 -11.86
CA LYS A 111 24.92 -6.39 -11.55
C LYS A 111 26.27 -5.72 -11.73
N ASN A 112 26.42 -4.88 -12.75
CA ASN A 112 27.69 -4.21 -13.01
C ASN A 112 27.98 -3.08 -12.01
N SER A 113 26.97 -2.47 -11.40
CA SER A 113 27.14 -1.39 -10.41
C SER A 113 27.24 -1.86 -8.96
N LEU A 114 26.64 -3.00 -8.59
CA LEU A 114 26.59 -3.50 -7.21
C LEU A 114 27.72 -4.48 -6.86
N VAL A 115 28.42 -5.02 -7.86
CA VAL A 115 29.51 -5.99 -7.66
C VAL A 115 30.83 -5.33 -7.24
N GLU A 116 31.03 -4.04 -7.47
CA GLU A 116 32.29 -3.35 -7.13
C GLU A 116 32.41 -2.89 -5.67
N GLN A 117 31.32 -2.82 -4.89
CA GLN A 117 31.38 -2.46 -3.47
C GLN A 117 30.81 -3.58 -2.61
N GLY A 118 31.52 -4.71 -2.62
CA GLY A 118 31.20 -5.85 -1.79
C GLY A 118 31.21 -5.48 -0.30
N SER A 119 30.07 -5.64 0.34
CA SER A 119 30.05 -5.97 1.76
C SER A 119 29.00 -7.01 2.04
N GLY A 120 29.36 -8.00 2.85
CA GLY A 120 28.51 -9.14 3.14
C GLY A 120 27.17 -8.73 3.75
N PHE A 121 26.23 -9.67 3.69
CA PHE A 121 24.88 -9.61 4.26
C PHE A 121 24.83 -9.02 5.69
N PHE A 122 25.92 -9.17 6.45
CA PHE A 122 26.12 -8.53 7.73
C PHE A 122 27.23 -7.48 7.66
N ALA A 123 26.82 -6.23 7.81
CA ALA A 123 27.70 -5.11 8.07
C ALA A 123 27.49 -4.68 9.53
N PRO A 124 28.23 -5.23 10.52
CA PRO A 124 27.85 -5.13 11.93
C PRO A 124 27.58 -3.70 12.40
N TYR A 125 28.42 -2.75 12.01
CA TYR A 125 28.22 -1.33 12.28
C TYR A 125 26.85 -0.81 11.79
N TYR A 126 26.52 -1.05 10.52
CA TYR A 126 25.27 -0.57 9.92
C TYR A 126 24.06 -1.35 10.43
N THR A 127 24.17 -2.66 10.66
CA THR A 127 23.09 -3.46 11.25
C THR A 127 22.75 -2.98 12.67
N LEU A 128 23.76 -2.77 13.51
CA LEU A 128 23.57 -2.27 14.88
C LEU A 128 23.01 -0.85 14.91
N HIS A 129 23.31 -0.04 13.89
CA HIS A 129 22.77 1.30 13.75
C HIS A 129 21.33 1.31 13.21
N ASN A 130 21.05 0.55 12.15
CA ASN A 130 19.81 0.63 11.39
C ASN A 130 18.68 -0.19 12.03
N LEU A 131 18.96 -1.40 12.52
CA LEU A 131 17.90 -2.29 13.02
C LEU A 131 17.10 -1.68 14.19
N PRO A 132 17.72 -1.05 15.22
CA PRO A 132 16.97 -0.41 16.32
C PRO A 132 16.16 0.81 15.87
N ARG A 133 16.57 1.45 14.77
CA ARG A 133 15.96 2.66 14.22
C ARG A 133 14.87 2.38 13.18
N MET A 134 14.49 1.12 12.96
CA MET A 134 13.43 0.78 12.01
C MET A 134 12.07 1.39 12.35
N ILE A 135 11.79 1.64 13.63
CA ILE A 135 10.58 2.39 14.04
C ILE A 135 10.69 3.84 13.56
N GLU A 136 11.83 4.49 13.78
CA GLU A 136 12.10 5.87 13.32
C GLU A 136 11.99 5.98 11.80
N PHE A 137 12.49 4.98 11.05
CA PHE A 137 12.35 4.93 9.59
C PHE A 137 10.88 5.09 9.16
N TYR A 138 9.96 4.34 9.76
CA TYR A 138 8.54 4.43 9.40
C TYR A 138 7.80 5.60 10.05
N PHE A 139 8.21 6.09 11.21
CA PHE A 139 7.53 7.22 11.87
C PHE A 139 8.07 8.60 11.48
N GLY A 140 9.26 8.68 10.86
CA GLY A 140 9.87 9.92 10.41
C GLY A 140 9.14 10.51 9.18
N ASP A 141 9.79 10.50 8.02
CA ASP A 141 9.26 11.09 6.79
C ASP A 141 7.89 10.53 6.39
N PHE A 142 7.59 9.27 6.71
CA PHE A 142 6.33 8.63 6.33
C PHE A 142 5.12 9.10 7.15
N ALA A 143 5.31 9.47 8.41
CA ALA A 143 4.21 9.95 9.23
C ALA A 143 3.98 11.44 9.00
N THR A 144 5.07 12.20 8.80
CA THR A 144 5.05 13.65 8.88
C THR A 144 5.03 14.36 7.53
N ARG A 145 5.27 13.66 6.41
CA ARG A 145 5.41 14.29 5.09
C ARG A 145 4.62 13.60 3.98
N ILE A 146 4.15 14.36 3.00
CA ILE A 146 3.51 13.86 1.76
C ILE A 146 4.24 14.43 0.54
N GLY A 147 4.19 13.70 -0.57
CA GLY A 147 4.83 14.10 -1.83
C GLY A 147 6.29 13.69 -1.85
N ASP A 148 7.17 14.60 -2.26
CA ASP A 148 8.61 14.34 -2.27
C ASP A 148 9.26 14.70 -0.93
N SER A 149 8.63 14.28 0.18
CA SER A 149 9.08 14.53 1.57
C SER A 149 9.23 16.01 1.96
N ASP A 150 8.75 16.92 1.15
CA ASP A 150 8.91 18.36 1.31
C ASP A 150 7.72 19.03 2.00
N THR A 151 6.58 18.33 2.08
CA THR A 151 5.32 18.87 2.61
C THR A 151 5.02 18.31 3.98
N GLY A 152 5.34 19.09 5.03
CA GLY A 152 5.00 18.77 6.41
C GLY A 152 3.48 18.71 6.62
N MET A 153 3.01 17.64 7.25
CA MET A 153 1.61 17.42 7.59
C MET A 153 1.33 17.81 9.04
N PRO A 154 0.17 18.42 9.32
CA PRO A 154 -0.21 18.76 10.67
C PRO A 154 -0.48 17.48 11.50
N PRO A 155 -0.31 17.52 12.83
CA PRO A 155 -0.44 16.34 13.69
C PRO A 155 -1.76 15.58 13.54
N ILE A 156 -2.87 16.27 13.26
CA ILE A 156 -4.19 15.66 13.07
C ILE A 156 -4.19 14.60 11.95
N VAL A 157 -3.43 14.83 10.88
CA VAL A 157 -3.30 13.91 9.74
C VAL A 157 -2.57 12.63 10.15
N VAL A 158 -1.52 12.79 10.96
CA VAL A 158 -0.67 11.69 11.43
C VAL A 158 -1.43 10.83 12.43
N LEU A 159 -2.02 11.48 13.43
CA LEU A 159 -2.79 10.82 14.49
C LEU A 159 -4.03 10.14 13.93
N GLY A 160 -4.73 10.77 12.99
CA GLY A 160 -5.89 10.16 12.34
C GLY A 160 -5.51 8.94 11.50
N ALA A 161 -4.41 9.00 10.73
CA ALA A 161 -3.92 7.85 9.99
C ALA A 161 -3.49 6.69 10.91
N LEU A 162 -2.85 6.99 12.04
CA LEU A 162 -2.46 6.00 13.04
C LEU A 162 -3.69 5.36 13.69
N LEU A 163 -4.69 6.17 14.07
CA LEU A 163 -5.92 5.69 14.67
C LEU A 163 -6.67 4.73 13.72
N ILE A 164 -6.82 5.10 12.45
CA ILE A 164 -7.46 4.24 11.45
C ILE A 164 -6.67 2.94 11.28
N PHE A 165 -5.34 3.01 11.21
CA PHE A 165 -4.49 1.82 11.10
C PHE A 165 -4.68 0.89 12.30
N VAL A 166 -4.66 1.43 13.53
CA VAL A 166 -4.83 0.64 14.76
C VAL A 166 -6.22 0.01 14.81
N VAL A 167 -7.29 0.76 14.52
CA VAL A 167 -8.67 0.22 14.53
C VAL A 167 -8.80 -0.91 13.50
N LEU A 168 -8.34 -0.70 12.26
CA LEU A 168 -8.41 -1.73 11.22
C LEU A 168 -7.52 -2.94 11.53
N LEU A 169 -6.36 -2.74 12.15
CA LEU A 169 -5.47 -3.81 12.55
C LEU A 169 -6.11 -4.68 13.64
N LEU A 170 -6.62 -4.07 14.70
CA LEU A 170 -7.29 -4.78 15.80
C LEU A 170 -8.52 -5.53 15.29
N TRP A 171 -9.31 -4.89 14.43
CA TRP A 171 -10.45 -5.54 13.77
C TRP A 171 -10.00 -6.74 12.92
N ALA A 172 -8.95 -6.57 12.10
CA ALA A 172 -8.45 -7.63 11.24
C ALA A 172 -7.88 -8.82 12.05
N MET A 173 -7.23 -8.55 13.18
CA MET A 173 -6.62 -9.57 14.05
C MET A 173 -7.62 -10.54 14.68
N ARG A 174 -8.90 -10.15 14.86
CA ARG A 174 -9.94 -11.00 15.49
C ARG A 174 -10.15 -12.34 14.80
N SER A 175 -9.89 -12.41 13.50
CA SER A 175 -10.25 -13.57 12.67
C SER A 175 -9.09 -14.11 11.85
N VAL A 176 -7.84 -13.93 12.26
CA VAL A 176 -6.67 -14.36 11.46
C VAL A 176 -6.44 -15.87 11.54
N GLY A 177 -6.61 -16.56 10.41
CA GLY A 177 -6.21 -17.97 10.29
C GLY A 177 -4.69 -18.15 10.22
N ARG A 178 -4.19 -19.35 10.59
CA ARG A 178 -2.74 -19.64 10.65
C ARG A 178 -1.96 -19.26 9.39
N ALA A 179 -2.45 -19.61 8.21
CA ALA A 179 -1.75 -19.30 6.95
C ALA A 179 -1.66 -17.79 6.67
N ARG A 180 -2.74 -17.04 6.95
CA ARG A 180 -2.73 -15.57 6.85
C ARG A 180 -1.78 -14.96 7.89
N GLY A 181 -1.73 -15.51 9.11
CA GLY A 181 -0.78 -15.12 10.14
C GLY A 181 0.68 -15.31 9.71
N VAL A 182 1.01 -16.47 9.11
CA VAL A 182 2.36 -16.73 8.57
C VAL A 182 2.73 -15.73 7.48
N VAL A 183 1.82 -15.47 6.52
CA VAL A 183 2.06 -14.49 5.46
C VAL A 183 2.22 -13.08 6.05
N ALA A 184 1.38 -12.68 7.00
CA ALA A 184 1.47 -11.38 7.64
C ALA A 184 2.81 -11.20 8.39
N ILE A 185 3.28 -12.21 9.11
CA ILE A 185 4.61 -12.22 9.76
C ILE A 185 5.72 -12.14 8.71
N GLY A 186 5.58 -12.83 7.58
CA GLY A 186 6.51 -12.72 6.45
C GLY A 186 6.60 -11.30 5.89
N LEU A 187 5.45 -10.66 5.67
CA LEU A 187 5.39 -9.28 5.18
C LEU A 187 5.94 -8.27 6.21
N LEU A 188 5.66 -8.46 7.51
CA LEU A 188 6.28 -7.66 8.57
C LEU A 188 7.80 -7.85 8.62
N SER A 189 8.27 -9.09 8.46
CA SER A 189 9.70 -9.38 8.37
C SER A 189 10.33 -8.64 7.18
N LEU A 190 9.67 -8.64 6.02
CA LEU A 190 10.17 -7.89 4.85
C LEU A 190 10.18 -6.39 5.09
N LEU A 191 9.17 -5.82 5.75
CA LEU A 191 9.15 -4.41 6.17
C LEU A 191 10.34 -4.05 7.05
N ILE A 192 10.86 -4.96 7.86
CA ILE A 192 11.99 -4.70 8.75
C ILE A 192 13.32 -4.98 8.06
N PHE A 193 13.48 -6.17 7.48
CA PHE A 193 14.77 -6.65 7.02
C PHE A 193 15.16 -6.13 5.63
N VAL A 194 14.22 -5.89 4.71
CA VAL A 194 14.57 -5.36 3.38
C VAL A 194 15.25 -3.99 3.46
N PRO A 195 14.70 -2.99 4.20
CA PRO A 195 15.37 -1.69 4.35
C PRO A 195 16.76 -1.83 4.98
N VAL A 196 16.89 -2.65 6.02
CA VAL A 196 18.18 -2.90 6.69
C VAL A 196 19.18 -3.50 5.71
N LEU A 197 18.80 -4.50 4.92
CA LEU A 197 19.69 -5.13 3.94
C LEU A 197 20.11 -4.15 2.84
N VAL A 198 19.17 -3.37 2.32
CA VAL A 198 19.46 -2.36 1.28
C VAL A 198 20.41 -1.29 1.82
N LEU A 199 20.13 -0.74 2.99
CA LEU A 199 20.95 0.30 3.62
C LEU A 199 22.35 -0.23 3.99
N ASN A 200 22.43 -1.46 4.52
CA ASN A 200 23.70 -2.10 4.87
C ASN A 200 24.58 -2.35 3.65
N ASN A 201 24.00 -2.89 2.57
CA ASN A 201 24.71 -3.11 1.32
C ASN A 201 25.21 -1.79 0.72
N ALA A 202 24.39 -0.76 0.80
CA ALA A 202 24.73 0.57 0.30
C ALA A 202 25.61 1.38 1.27
N ARG A 203 25.96 0.85 2.45
CA ARG A 203 26.74 1.55 3.49
C ARG A 203 26.10 2.88 3.95
N TYR A 204 24.77 2.93 3.96
CA TYR A 204 23.99 4.07 4.44
C TYR A 204 23.32 3.79 5.78
N GLN A 205 23.11 4.86 6.53
CA GLN A 205 22.27 4.88 7.72
C GLN A 205 20.82 5.19 7.34
N ILE A 206 19.87 4.85 8.22
CA ILE A 206 18.47 5.30 8.13
C ILE A 206 18.43 6.83 8.00
N GLY A 207 17.57 7.34 7.11
CA GLY A 207 17.53 8.75 6.70
C GLY A 207 18.36 9.07 5.45
N GLY A 208 19.06 8.07 4.88
CA GLY A 208 19.77 8.19 3.60
C GLY A 208 18.88 7.99 2.36
N LEU A 209 19.44 7.36 1.31
CA LEU A 209 18.81 7.23 -0.02
C LEU A 209 17.55 6.33 -0.08
N PHE A 210 17.33 5.49 0.92
CA PHE A 210 16.21 4.56 0.93
C PHE A 210 15.05 5.15 1.73
N LEU A 211 13.89 5.31 1.09
CA LEU A 211 12.73 5.98 1.68
C LEU A 211 11.64 4.97 2.06
N PRO A 212 10.89 5.19 3.16
CA PRO A 212 9.85 4.27 3.61
C PRO A 212 8.73 4.05 2.60
N ARG A 213 8.52 5.00 1.68
CA ARG A 213 7.54 4.90 0.59
C ARG A 213 7.78 3.69 -0.32
N TYR A 214 9.02 3.20 -0.42
CA TYR A 214 9.34 2.02 -1.21
C TYR A 214 8.83 0.71 -0.61
N MET A 215 8.48 0.72 0.67
CA MET A 215 8.02 -0.46 1.41
C MET A 215 6.49 -0.63 1.45
N TRP A 216 5.78 0.29 0.81
CA TRP A 216 4.31 0.34 0.75
C TRP A 216 3.62 -0.94 0.27
N PRO A 217 4.12 -1.65 -0.75
CA PRO A 217 3.48 -2.88 -1.21
C PRO A 217 3.36 -3.92 -0.10
N PHE A 218 4.37 -4.02 0.75
CA PHE A 218 4.37 -4.96 1.87
C PHE A 218 3.46 -4.50 3.01
N LEU A 219 3.41 -3.19 3.30
CA LEU A 219 2.54 -2.65 4.36
C LEU A 219 1.06 -2.83 4.02
N PHE A 220 0.68 -2.50 2.80
CA PHE A 220 -0.69 -2.72 2.37
C PHE A 220 -0.99 -4.20 2.15
N GLY A 221 -0.04 -4.98 1.62
CA GLY A 221 -0.17 -6.44 1.56
C GLY A 221 -0.44 -7.02 2.95
N PHE A 222 0.24 -6.52 3.98
CA PHE A 222 0.03 -6.91 5.37
C PHE A 222 -1.40 -6.60 5.84
N VAL A 223 -1.87 -5.36 5.65
CA VAL A 223 -3.26 -4.97 6.00
C VAL A 223 -4.28 -5.77 5.20
N PHE A 224 -4.04 -5.99 3.90
CA PHE A 224 -4.91 -6.75 3.01
C PHE A 224 -5.00 -8.22 3.45
N VAL A 225 -3.88 -8.88 3.70
CA VAL A 225 -3.86 -10.29 4.14
C VAL A 225 -4.63 -10.47 5.43
N LEU A 226 -4.43 -9.58 6.40
CA LEU A 226 -5.15 -9.64 7.67
C LEU A 226 -6.66 -9.38 7.51
N SER A 227 -7.05 -8.50 6.59
CA SER A 227 -8.47 -8.17 6.36
C SER A 227 -9.20 -9.18 5.44
N SER A 228 -8.47 -9.94 4.61
CA SER A 228 -9.01 -10.82 3.55
C SER A 228 -9.63 -12.16 4.00
N ASN A 229 -10.27 -12.23 5.18
CA ASN A 229 -10.83 -13.50 5.66
C ASN A 229 -12.25 -13.77 5.13
N ILE A 230 -12.39 -14.82 4.33
CA ILE A 230 -13.64 -15.28 3.71
C ILE A 230 -14.55 -16.02 4.70
N ARG A 231 -14.00 -16.55 5.81
CA ARG A 231 -14.76 -17.35 6.80
C ARG A 231 -15.22 -16.54 8.01
N ARG A 232 -15.51 -15.25 7.81
CA ARG A 232 -16.03 -14.41 8.91
C ARG A 232 -17.50 -14.74 9.16
N LYS A 233 -17.76 -15.53 10.20
CA LYS A 233 -19.05 -15.48 10.89
C LYS A 233 -19.00 -14.25 11.82
N SER A 234 -19.71 -13.20 11.43
CA SER A 234 -20.19 -12.09 12.28
C SER A 234 -19.19 -11.17 13.03
N ASP A 235 -17.99 -10.88 12.51
CA ASP A 235 -17.13 -9.82 13.09
C ASP A 235 -17.18 -8.53 12.26
N ALA A 236 -18.38 -7.97 12.17
CA ALA A 236 -18.59 -6.66 11.56
C ALA A 236 -17.83 -5.57 12.31
N LEU A 237 -17.44 -4.51 11.60
CA LEU A 237 -17.01 -3.28 12.29
C LEU A 237 -18.17 -2.79 13.15
N SER A 238 -17.92 -2.61 14.44
CA SER A 238 -18.91 -2.00 15.34
C SER A 238 -19.17 -0.56 14.93
N LEU A 239 -20.35 -0.02 15.28
CA LEU A 239 -20.69 1.37 14.98
C LEU A 239 -19.66 2.36 15.58
N GLY A 240 -19.10 2.03 16.75
CA GLY A 240 -18.03 2.80 17.37
C GLY A 240 -16.73 2.77 16.56
N GLU A 241 -16.29 1.60 16.10
CA GLU A 241 -15.09 1.48 15.25
C GLU A 241 -15.27 2.18 13.91
N ALA A 242 -16.44 2.03 13.28
CA ALA A 242 -16.78 2.74 12.06
C ALA A 242 -16.79 4.27 12.28
N GLY A 243 -17.40 4.73 13.38
CA GLY A 243 -17.41 6.14 13.77
C GLY A 243 -16.00 6.69 14.00
N LEU A 244 -15.12 5.93 14.66
CA LEU A 244 -13.70 6.30 14.85
C LEU A 244 -12.97 6.40 13.51
N VAL A 245 -13.17 5.44 12.60
CA VAL A 245 -12.54 5.47 11.27
C VAL A 245 -13.00 6.68 10.47
N VAL A 246 -14.31 6.94 10.40
CA VAL A 246 -14.87 8.10 9.69
C VAL A 246 -14.41 9.40 10.33
N GLY A 247 -14.54 9.52 11.65
CA GLY A 247 -14.17 10.70 12.41
C GLY A 247 -12.68 11.02 12.37
N ALA A 248 -11.82 10.01 12.19
CA ALA A 248 -10.39 10.21 11.96
C ALA A 248 -10.08 10.56 10.49
N PHE A 249 -10.75 9.88 9.55
CA PHE A 249 -10.47 9.98 8.12
C PHE A 249 -10.81 11.35 7.56
N VAL A 250 -12.03 11.83 7.80
CA VAL A 250 -12.54 13.07 7.21
C VAL A 250 -11.66 14.28 7.55
N PRO A 251 -11.41 14.62 8.83
CA PRO A 251 -10.56 15.77 9.15
C PRO A 251 -9.11 15.59 8.68
N SER A 252 -8.57 14.36 8.69
CA SER A 252 -7.23 14.09 8.17
C SER A 252 -7.13 14.32 6.67
N ALA A 253 -8.12 13.86 5.90
CA ALA A 253 -8.17 14.04 4.45
C ALA A 253 -8.29 15.53 4.09
N ILE A 254 -9.18 16.26 4.77
CA ILE A 254 -9.38 17.70 4.57
C ILE A 254 -8.09 18.47 4.90
N ALA A 255 -7.48 18.21 6.05
CA ALA A 255 -6.26 18.89 6.47
C ALA A 255 -5.08 18.61 5.51
N ALA A 256 -4.91 17.35 5.10
CA ALA A 256 -3.86 16.98 4.14
C ALA A 256 -4.09 17.67 2.79
N GLN A 257 -5.33 17.68 2.28
CA GLN A 257 -5.67 18.33 1.03
C GLN A 257 -5.44 19.85 1.11
N PHE A 258 -5.90 20.50 2.18
CA PHE A 258 -5.72 21.94 2.36
C PHE A 258 -4.23 22.32 2.35
N ILE A 259 -3.38 21.58 3.07
CA ILE A 259 -1.95 21.84 3.13
C ILE A 259 -1.27 21.60 1.77
N LEU A 260 -1.69 20.58 1.03
CA LEU A 260 -1.19 20.34 -0.32
C LEU A 260 -1.58 21.45 -1.30
N VAL A 261 -2.84 21.87 -1.31
CA VAL A 261 -3.30 22.97 -2.17
C VAL A 261 -2.55 24.24 -1.78
N LYS A 262 -2.48 24.56 -0.49
CA LYS A 262 -1.73 25.71 0.04
C LYS A 262 -0.28 25.75 -0.41
N ARG A 263 0.42 24.61 -0.35
CA ARG A 263 1.80 24.49 -0.83
C ARG A 263 1.96 25.00 -2.25
N TYR A 264 1.08 24.57 -3.15
CA TYR A 264 1.19 24.87 -4.57
C TYR A 264 0.57 26.21 -4.96
N THR A 265 -0.37 26.74 -4.18
CA THR A 265 -1.06 28.00 -4.50
C THR A 265 -0.43 29.22 -3.88
N VAL A 266 -0.10 29.18 -2.59
CA VAL A 266 0.34 30.36 -1.82
C VAL A 266 1.67 30.14 -1.10
N SER A 267 2.39 29.05 -1.40
CA SER A 267 3.59 28.56 -0.71
C SER A 267 3.32 27.83 0.62
N ALA A 268 4.18 26.84 0.92
CA ALA A 268 4.20 26.10 2.18
C ALA A 268 4.51 26.98 3.40
N SER A 269 5.18 28.12 3.20
CA SER A 269 5.54 29.06 4.27
C SER A 269 4.46 30.10 4.58
N SER A 270 3.39 30.19 3.77
CA SER A 270 2.32 31.16 3.99
C SER A 270 1.58 30.86 5.29
N THR A 271 1.18 31.89 6.03
CA THR A 271 0.29 31.78 7.20
C THR A 271 -1.17 32.04 6.82
N SER A 272 -1.45 32.42 5.57
CA SER A 272 -2.81 32.71 5.10
C SER A 272 -3.68 31.44 5.13
N TRP A 273 -4.94 31.64 5.50
CA TRP A 273 -6.02 30.67 5.36
C TRP A 273 -6.83 30.90 4.09
N ASP A 274 -6.76 32.11 3.55
CA ASP A 274 -7.36 32.45 2.26
C ASP A 274 -6.40 32.03 1.14
N LEU A 275 -6.76 30.93 0.49
CA LEU A 275 -6.02 30.39 -0.65
C LEU A 275 -6.31 31.15 -1.95
N ASP A 276 -7.29 32.06 -1.94
CA ASP A 276 -7.75 32.82 -3.09
C ASP A 276 -7.13 34.22 -3.19
N ALA A 277 -6.66 34.79 -2.08
CA ALA A 277 -6.11 36.14 -2.03
C ALA A 277 -4.72 36.29 -2.71
N ASP A 278 -3.77 35.40 -2.41
CA ASP A 278 -2.35 35.55 -2.80
C ASP A 278 -1.86 34.40 -3.70
N LYS A 279 -2.63 34.07 -4.74
CA LYS A 279 -2.34 32.95 -5.65
C LYS A 279 -1.04 33.18 -6.45
N LEU A 280 0.02 32.46 -6.10
CA LEU A 280 1.24 32.32 -6.90
C LEU A 280 1.01 31.46 -8.13
N TRP A 281 0.22 30.39 -7.98
CA TRP A 281 -0.12 29.48 -9.06
C TRP A 281 -1.48 28.83 -8.85
N TRP A 282 -2.36 28.95 -9.84
CA TRP A 282 -3.62 28.22 -9.94
C TRP A 282 -4.16 28.34 -11.37
N TRP A 283 -5.02 27.43 -11.82
CA TRP A 283 -5.68 27.58 -13.10
C TRP A 283 -6.58 28.82 -13.14
N SER A 284 -6.75 29.42 -14.32
CA SER A 284 -7.62 30.59 -14.53
C SER A 284 -9.07 30.22 -14.83
N TRP A 285 -9.34 28.99 -15.27
CA TRP A 285 -10.63 28.56 -15.83
C TRP A 285 -11.32 27.44 -15.04
N GLY A 286 -10.82 27.10 -13.85
CA GLY A 286 -11.36 26.04 -12.99
C GLY A 286 -11.93 26.54 -11.65
N PRO A 287 -12.37 25.63 -10.76
CA PRO A 287 -12.82 26.01 -9.42
C PRO A 287 -11.70 26.71 -8.65
N SER A 288 -12.03 27.66 -7.78
CA SER A 288 -11.04 28.32 -6.92
C SER A 288 -10.30 27.30 -6.02
N PRO A 289 -9.10 27.59 -5.50
CA PRO A 289 -8.39 26.68 -4.59
C PRO A 289 -9.25 26.26 -3.40
N LEU A 290 -9.94 27.22 -2.79
CA LEU A 290 -10.81 26.95 -1.64
C LEU A 290 -12.02 26.10 -2.07
N THR A 291 -12.58 26.36 -3.25
CA THR A 291 -13.64 25.55 -3.85
C THR A 291 -13.19 24.11 -4.09
N ALA A 292 -11.96 23.91 -4.59
CA ALA A 292 -11.40 22.58 -4.83
C ALA A 292 -11.16 21.81 -3.52
N VAL A 293 -10.70 22.49 -2.46
CA VAL A 293 -10.62 21.90 -1.10
C VAL A 293 -12.00 21.50 -0.60
N ALA A 294 -13.01 22.37 -0.75
CA ALA A 294 -14.38 22.08 -0.32
C ALA A 294 -14.99 20.88 -1.08
N LEU A 295 -14.80 20.80 -2.40
CA LEU A 295 -15.26 19.66 -3.19
C LEU A 295 -14.54 18.37 -2.78
N GLY A 296 -13.23 18.42 -2.57
CA GLY A 296 -12.48 17.25 -2.10
C GLY A 296 -12.91 16.78 -0.70
N ALA A 297 -13.25 17.70 0.20
CA ALA A 297 -13.82 17.39 1.50
C ALA A 297 -15.16 16.63 1.39
N ILE A 298 -16.05 17.10 0.51
CA ILE A 298 -17.33 16.45 0.23
C ILE A 298 -17.08 15.05 -0.34
N PHE A 299 -16.23 14.91 -1.37
CA PHE A 299 -15.95 13.62 -1.98
C PHE A 299 -15.26 12.64 -1.03
N ALA A 300 -14.33 13.10 -0.21
CA ALA A 300 -13.69 12.28 0.81
C ALA A 300 -14.70 11.76 1.84
N THR A 301 -15.65 12.60 2.24
CA THR A 301 -16.74 12.23 3.13
C THR A 301 -17.65 11.20 2.48
N VAL A 302 -18.19 11.48 1.29
CA VAL A 302 -19.04 10.53 0.55
C VAL A 302 -18.35 9.20 0.33
N PHE A 303 -17.06 9.22 -0.03
CA PHE A 303 -16.26 8.02 -0.23
C PHE A 303 -16.18 7.16 1.04
N ILE A 304 -15.77 7.73 2.19
CA ILE A 304 -15.58 6.92 3.39
C ILE A 304 -16.91 6.39 3.94
N PHE A 305 -17.98 7.19 3.87
CA PHE A 305 -19.32 6.72 4.22
C PHE A 305 -19.76 5.57 3.30
N GLY A 306 -19.57 5.71 1.98
CA GLY A 306 -19.86 4.66 1.02
C GLY A 306 -19.10 3.35 1.30
N VAL A 307 -17.80 3.45 1.62
CA VAL A 307 -16.99 2.28 1.99
C VAL A 307 -17.52 1.59 3.24
N VAL A 308 -17.80 2.33 4.32
CA VAL A 308 -18.34 1.77 5.56
C VAL A 308 -19.72 1.13 5.33
N THR A 309 -20.59 1.78 4.55
CA THR A 309 -21.91 1.24 4.20
C THR A 309 -21.80 -0.05 3.38
N LEU A 310 -20.90 -0.10 2.40
CA LEU A 310 -20.68 -1.30 1.58
C LEU A 310 -20.16 -2.48 2.42
N ILE A 311 -19.24 -2.23 3.35
CA ILE A 311 -18.76 -3.25 4.29
C ILE A 311 -19.92 -3.77 5.13
N ALA A 312 -20.73 -2.87 5.71
CA ALA A 312 -21.87 -3.25 6.53
C ALA A 312 -22.95 -4.04 5.76
N ILE A 313 -23.20 -3.71 4.48
CA ILE A 313 -24.15 -4.44 3.62
C ILE A 313 -23.60 -5.83 3.25
N SER A 314 -22.32 -5.89 2.85
CA SER A 314 -21.64 -7.15 2.51
C SER A 314 -21.71 -8.17 3.65
N GLU A 315 -21.53 -7.69 4.89
CA GLU A 315 -21.60 -8.53 6.08
C GLU A 315 -23.02 -9.02 6.38
N ARG A 316 -24.06 -8.19 6.16
CA ARG A 316 -25.47 -8.62 6.32
C ARG A 316 -25.87 -9.69 5.31
N ASN A 317 -25.48 -9.53 4.04
CA ASN A 317 -25.84 -10.49 3.00
C ASN A 317 -25.21 -11.87 3.25
N THR A 318 -23.98 -11.90 3.77
CA THR A 318 -23.30 -13.15 4.15
C THR A 318 -24.03 -13.90 5.26
N ILE A 319 -24.70 -13.19 6.18
CA ILE A 319 -25.50 -13.81 7.25
C ILE A 319 -26.78 -14.42 6.68
N ASN A 320 -27.45 -13.73 5.75
CA ASN A 320 -28.71 -14.20 5.15
C ASN A 320 -28.52 -15.41 4.24
N ASP A 321 -27.41 -15.51 3.50
CA ASP A 321 -27.11 -16.66 2.62
C ASP A 321 -26.78 -17.95 3.40
N LEU A 322 -26.59 -17.85 4.72
CA LEU A 322 -26.26 -18.97 5.61
C LEU A 322 -27.44 -19.40 6.52
N ALA A 323 -28.56 -18.67 6.47
CA ALA A 323 -29.80 -18.94 7.22
C ALA A 323 -30.80 -19.70 6.33
#